data_AF-A0AA39PB90-F1
#
_entry.id   AF-A0AA39PB90-F1
#
_cell.length_a   1.000
_cell.length_b   1.000
_cell.length_c   1.000
_cell.angle_alpha   90.00
_cell.angle_beta   90.00
_cell.angle_gamma   90.00
#
_symmetry.space_group_name_H-M   'P 1'
#
loop_
_entity.id
_entity.type
_entity.pdbx_description
1 polymer ?
#
loop_
_entity_poly.entity_id
_entity_poly.type
_entity_poly.pdbx_seq_one_letter_code
_entity_poly.pdbx_strand_id
1 'polypeptide(L)'
;KYTSSVVVSFEKEEDARYMTEERQNVLLYWVSCIMKEFTDKPPVIQCEGCQGFHRKAVCKMAVKCQLCAEDHHKNEHGEKCMRCMQARAEAADKGETAPVCTHRRCANCKDSKHANHAANDHQCPVRI
;
A
#
# COMPACT_ATOMS: atom_id res chain seq x y z
N LYS A 1 13.52 -5.46 -5.93
CA LYS A 1 14.05 -5.92 -4.62
C LYS A 1 13.44 -7.28 -4.35
N TYR A 2 14.27 -8.33 -4.29
CA TYR A 2 13.83 -9.65 -3.85
C TYR A 2 13.82 -9.65 -2.31
N THR A 3 12.69 -10.01 -1.71
CA THR A 3 12.55 -10.20 -0.26
C THR A 3 12.53 -11.71 0.00
N SER A 4 13.57 -12.22 0.67
CA SER A 4 13.59 -13.58 1.17
C SER A 4 12.98 -13.60 2.57
N SER A 5 12.01 -14.49 2.81
CA SER A 5 11.41 -14.72 4.12
C SER A 5 11.58 -16.18 4.53
N VAL A 6 11.75 -16.42 5.82
CA VAL A 6 11.83 -17.76 6.42
C VAL A 6 10.64 -17.93 7.35
N VAL A 7 9.99 -19.08 7.30
CA VAL A 7 8.93 -19.45 8.25
C VAL A 7 9.55 -20.31 9.33
N VAL A 8 9.32 -19.95 10.59
CA VAL A 8 9.81 -20.69 11.76
C VAL A 8 8.60 -21.13 12.56
N SER A 9 8.51 -22.43 12.84
CA SER A 9 7.50 -23.00 13.73
C SER A 9 8.06 -23.15 15.13
N PHE A 10 7.24 -22.84 16.14
CA PHE A 10 7.55 -23.04 17.55
C PHE A 10 6.72 -24.20 18.10
N GLU A 11 7.26 -24.93 19.08
CA GLU A 11 6.53 -26.01 19.75
C GLU A 11 5.44 -25.47 20.68
N LYS A 12 5.64 -24.28 21.26
CA LYS A 12 4.72 -23.63 22.18
C LYS A 12 4.30 -22.26 21.66
N GLU A 13 3.03 -21.94 21.84
CA GLU A 13 2.47 -20.63 21.47
C GLU A 13 3.11 -19.48 22.24
N GLU A 14 3.43 -19.71 23.52
CA GLU A 14 4.09 -18.72 24.40
C GLU A 14 5.43 -18.26 23.84
N ASP A 15 6.22 -19.20 23.30
CA ASP A 15 7.52 -18.90 22.69
C ASP A 15 7.34 -18.10 21.39
N ALA A 16 6.35 -18.46 20.58
CA ALA A 16 6.02 -17.70 19.37
C ALA A 16 5.63 -16.26 19.73
N ARG A 17 4.76 -16.09 20.73
CA ARG A 17 4.27 -14.77 21.17
C ARG A 17 5.40 -13.91 21.73
N TYR A 18 6.27 -14.46 22.58
CA TYR A 18 7.44 -13.77 23.10
C TYR A 18 8.33 -13.25 21.96
N MET A 19 8.55 -14.07 20.93
CA MET A 19 9.38 -13.69 19.79
C MET A 19 8.73 -12.63 18.90
N THR A 20 7.40 -12.63 18.75
CA THR A 20 6.68 -11.66 17.90
C THR A 20 6.29 -10.36 18.61
N GLU A 21 6.11 -10.37 19.93
CA GLU A 21 5.63 -9.21 20.68
C GLU A 21 6.75 -8.51 21.45
N GLU A 22 7.61 -9.26 22.13
CA GLU A 22 8.63 -8.70 23.03
C GLU A 22 9.99 -8.54 22.35
N ARG A 23 10.51 -9.61 21.76
CA ARG A 23 11.88 -9.60 21.20
C ARG A 23 11.94 -8.96 19.81
N GLN A 24 11.01 -9.32 18.93
CA GLN A 24 10.78 -8.84 17.55
C GLN A 24 11.95 -8.93 16.55
N ASN A 25 13.19 -9.10 17.00
CA ASN A 25 14.38 -9.14 16.16
C ASN A 25 15.19 -10.42 16.42
N VAL A 26 15.64 -11.04 15.33
CA VAL A 26 16.51 -12.21 15.34
C VAL A 26 17.68 -12.00 14.41
N LEU A 27 18.85 -12.53 14.78
CA LEU A 27 20.01 -12.51 13.91
C LEU A 27 20.03 -13.80 13.10
N LEU A 28 19.92 -13.69 11.77
CA LEU A 28 20.02 -14.81 10.84
C LEU A 28 21.11 -14.49 9.82
N TYR A 29 22.12 -15.35 9.69
CA TYR A 29 23.26 -15.16 8.78
C TYR A 29 23.91 -13.78 8.90
N TRP A 30 24.13 -13.30 10.14
CA TRP A 30 24.69 -11.98 10.43
C TRP A 30 23.83 -10.78 10.02
N VAL A 31 22.57 -11.02 9.66
CA VAL A 31 21.58 -9.98 9.35
C VAL A 31 20.55 -9.90 10.46
N SER A 32 20.23 -8.69 10.90
CA SER A 32 19.10 -8.45 11.80
C SER A 32 17.79 -8.54 11.02
N CYS A 33 16.95 -9.51 11.39
CA CYS A 33 15.67 -9.79 10.78
C CYS A 33 14.53 -9.52 11.77
N ILE A 34 13.45 -8.92 11.28
CA ILE A 34 12.24 -8.69 12.08
C ILE A 34 11.38 -9.95 12.03
N MET A 35 11.02 -10.48 13.18
CA MET A 35 10.02 -11.54 13.31
C MET A 35 8.61 -10.97 13.31
N LYS A 36 7.71 -11.65 12.61
CA LYS A 36 6.28 -11.34 12.57
C LYS A 36 5.50 -12.64 12.60
N GLU A 37 4.29 -12.57 13.12
CA GLU A 37 3.33 -13.67 13.04
C GLU A 37 3.15 -14.09 11.57
N PHE A 38 3.26 -15.40 11.32
CA PHE A 38 3.04 -15.96 10.00
C PHE A 38 1.55 -15.89 9.66
N THR A 39 1.25 -15.34 8.49
CA THR A 39 -0.10 -15.36 7.94
C THR A 39 -0.02 -16.06 6.59
N ASP A 40 -0.75 -17.17 6.45
CA ASP A 40 -0.88 -17.88 5.17
C ASP A 40 -1.81 -17.08 4.26
N LYS A 41 -1.25 -16.01 3.70
CA LYS A 41 -1.92 -15.14 2.75
C LYS A 41 -1.14 -15.25 1.45
N PRO A 42 -1.74 -15.79 0.37
CA PRO A 42 -1.06 -15.84 -0.91
C PRO A 42 -0.63 -14.41 -1.27
N PRO A 43 0.54 -14.19 -1.91
CA PRO A 43 0.94 -12.85 -2.33
C PRO A 43 -0.13 -12.32 -3.27
N VAL A 44 -1.01 -11.48 -2.73
CA VAL A 44 -2.12 -10.91 -3.47
C VAL A 44 -1.52 -9.83 -4.34
N ILE A 45 -1.26 -10.21 -5.60
CA ILE A 45 -0.72 -9.28 -6.58
C ILE A 45 -1.73 -8.17 -6.76
N GLN A 46 -1.29 -6.93 -6.49
CA GLN A 46 -2.08 -5.77 -6.83
C GLN A 46 -2.13 -5.65 -8.36
N CYS A 47 -3.33 -5.71 -8.93
CA CYS A 47 -3.51 -5.56 -10.37
C CYS A 47 -3.15 -4.13 -10.80
N GLU A 48 -2.16 -3.98 -11.67
CA GLU A 48 -1.72 -2.67 -12.17
C GLU A 48 -2.82 -1.91 -12.91
N GLY A 49 -3.74 -2.64 -13.55
CA GLY A 49 -4.85 -2.06 -14.30
C GLY A 49 -5.88 -1.46 -13.36
N CYS A 50 -6.50 -2.28 -12.52
CA CYS A 50 -7.66 -1.84 -11.75
C CYS A 50 -7.35 -1.48 -10.29
N GLN A 51 -6.09 -1.61 -9.87
CA GLN A 51 -5.59 -1.37 -8.50
C GLN A 51 -6.17 -2.29 -7.42
N GLY A 52 -6.97 -3.29 -7.81
CA GLY A 52 -7.59 -4.27 -6.93
C GLY A 52 -6.68 -5.48 -6.71
N PHE A 53 -7.14 -6.36 -5.82
CA PHE A 53 -6.41 -7.53 -5.37
C PHE A 53 -6.78 -8.78 -6.19
N HIS A 54 -6.06 -8.99 -7.31
CA HIS A 54 -6.18 -10.18 -8.15
C HIS A 54 -5.04 -10.27 -9.18
N ARG A 55 -4.87 -11.43 -9.81
CA ARG A 55 -3.92 -11.60 -10.93
C ARG A 55 -4.38 -10.83 -12.17
N LYS A 56 -3.46 -10.08 -12.81
CA LYS A 56 -3.73 -9.29 -14.03
C LYS A 56 -4.43 -10.09 -15.14
N ALA A 57 -4.09 -11.37 -15.30
CA ALA A 57 -4.67 -12.27 -16.30
C ALA A 57 -6.19 -12.48 -16.18
N VAL A 58 -6.77 -12.26 -14.99
CA VAL A 58 -8.22 -12.41 -14.76
C VAL A 58 -8.93 -11.06 -14.55
N CYS A 59 -8.21 -9.94 -14.74
CA CYS A 59 -8.78 -8.61 -14.58
C CYS A 59 -9.77 -8.32 -15.71
N LYS A 60 -11.04 -8.16 -15.35
CA LYS A 60 -12.11 -7.70 -16.27
C LYS A 60 -12.53 -6.25 -16.01
N MET A 61 -11.87 -5.57 -15.07
CA MET A 61 -12.23 -4.22 -14.68
C MET A 61 -11.54 -3.18 -15.57
N ALA A 62 -12.17 -2.01 -15.70
CA ALA A 62 -11.58 -0.85 -16.35
C ALA A 62 -10.27 -0.45 -15.65
N VAL A 63 -9.36 0.13 -16.44
CA VAL A 63 -8.10 0.67 -15.94
C VAL A 63 -8.41 1.86 -15.03
N LYS A 64 -7.83 1.85 -13.84
CA LYS A 64 -7.96 2.90 -12.83
C LYS A 64 -6.61 3.55 -12.61
N CYS A 65 -6.63 4.82 -12.28
CA CYS A 65 -5.43 5.57 -12.01
C CYS A 65 -4.63 4.98 -10.84
N GLN A 66 -3.32 4.78 -11.02
CA GLN A 66 -2.44 4.21 -9.98
C GLN A 66 -2.25 5.12 -8.75
N LEU A 67 -2.58 6.41 -8.87
CA LEU A 67 -2.45 7.35 -7.76
C LEU A 67 -3.73 7.44 -6.94
N CYS A 68 -4.91 7.49 -7.56
CA CYS A 68 -6.16 7.74 -6.84
C CYS A 68 -7.28 6.71 -7.07
N ALA A 69 -7.03 5.69 -7.91
CA ALA A 69 -7.99 4.63 -8.23
C ALA A 69 -9.32 5.12 -8.85
N GLU A 70 -9.29 6.27 -9.53
CA GLU A 70 -10.40 6.84 -10.32
C GLU A 70 -10.19 6.62 -11.83
N ASP A 71 -11.22 6.90 -12.62
CA ASP A 71 -11.28 6.65 -14.07
C ASP A 71 -10.61 7.77 -14.89
N HIS A 72 -9.28 7.79 -14.86
CA HIS A 72 -8.44 8.66 -15.69
C HIS A 72 -7.00 8.13 -15.77
N HIS A 73 -6.21 8.64 -16.72
CA HIS A 73 -4.80 8.29 -16.83
C HIS A 73 -3.95 9.00 -15.76
N LYS A 74 -2.87 8.36 -15.29
CA LYS A 74 -1.98 8.93 -14.24
C LYS A 74 -1.43 10.31 -14.61
N ASN A 75 -1.20 10.57 -15.89
CA ASN A 75 -0.67 11.84 -16.40
C ASN A 75 -1.68 13.00 -16.30
N GLU A 76 -2.96 12.71 -16.09
CA GLU A 76 -4.02 13.73 -15.95
C GLU A 76 -4.14 14.25 -14.49
N HIS A 77 -3.27 13.76 -13.60
CA HIS A 77 -3.15 14.28 -12.24
C HIS A 77 -2.65 15.72 -12.24
N GLY A 78 -3.49 16.61 -11.72
CA GLY A 78 -3.28 18.06 -11.75
C GLY A 78 -4.46 18.77 -12.40
N GLU A 79 -5.04 18.19 -13.45
CA GLU A 79 -6.22 18.72 -14.14
C GLU A 79 -7.52 18.04 -13.68
N LYS A 80 -7.51 16.71 -13.52
CA LYS A 80 -8.72 15.94 -13.14
C LYS A 80 -8.79 15.54 -11.68
N CYS A 81 -7.77 15.86 -10.88
CA CYS A 81 -7.76 15.49 -9.47
C CYS A 81 -8.27 16.63 -8.59
N MET A 82 -9.44 16.46 -7.97
CA MET A 82 -10.05 17.47 -7.09
C MET A 82 -9.10 17.99 -6.00
N ARG A 83 -8.32 17.13 -5.34
CA ARG A 83 -7.37 17.57 -4.30
C ARG A 83 -6.23 18.39 -4.86
N CYS A 84 -5.69 18.04 -6.04
CA CYS A 84 -4.69 18.87 -6.72
C CYS A 84 -5.28 20.19 -7.19
N MET A 85 -6.52 20.18 -7.70
CA MET A 85 -7.20 21.39 -8.16
C MET A 85 -7.43 22.37 -7.01
N GLN A 86 -7.88 21.87 -5.85
CA GLN A 86 -8.03 22.68 -4.63
C GLN A 86 -6.69 23.25 -4.17
N ALA A 87 -5.66 22.41 -4.03
CA ALA A 87 -4.33 22.86 -3.61
C ALA A 87 -3.71 23.87 -4.60
N ARG A 88 -4.00 23.76 -5.89
CA ARG A 88 -3.59 24.73 -6.92
C ARG A 88 -4.29 26.07 -6.77
N ALA A 89 -5.60 26.07 -6.50
CA ALA A 89 -6.35 27.30 -6.27
C ALA A 89 -5.81 28.04 -5.03
N GLU A 90 -5.51 27.30 -3.96
CA GLU A 90 -4.90 27.86 -2.73
C GLU A 90 -3.48 28.39 -2.96
N ALA A 91 -2.64 27.67 -3.72
CA ALA A 91 -1.29 28.11 -4.06
C ALA A 91 -1.31 29.35 -4.95
N ALA A 92 -2.23 29.42 -5.91
CA ALA A 92 -2.38 30.58 -6.80
C ALA A 92 -2.77 31.85 -6.02
N ASP A 93 -3.64 31.73 -5.02
CA ASP A 93 -4.02 32.84 -4.12
C ASP A 93 -2.82 33.37 -3.32
N LYS A 94 -1.85 32.50 -2.99
CA LYS A 94 -0.64 32.82 -2.23
C LYS A 94 0.57 33.18 -3.09
N GLY A 95 0.45 33.14 -4.42
CA GLY A 95 1.57 33.33 -5.35
C GLY A 95 2.63 32.22 -5.28
N GLU A 96 2.25 31.03 -4.80
CA GLU A 96 3.13 29.87 -4.67
C GLU A 96 3.07 28.97 -5.92
N THR A 97 4.11 28.16 -6.12
CA THR A 97 4.13 27.18 -7.21
C THR A 97 3.16 26.03 -6.91
N ALA A 98 2.39 25.65 -7.92
CA ALA A 98 1.44 24.54 -7.82
C ALA A 98 2.12 23.25 -7.34
N PRO A 99 1.57 22.56 -6.32
CA PRO A 99 2.16 21.33 -5.83
C PRO A 99 2.04 20.20 -6.86
N VAL A 100 3.11 19.41 -7.01
CA VAL A 100 3.08 18.15 -7.76
C VAL A 100 2.14 17.18 -7.04
N CYS A 101 1.32 16.45 -7.79
CA CYS A 101 0.40 15.47 -7.20
C CYS A 101 1.18 14.34 -6.49
N THR A 102 1.22 14.37 -5.16
CA THR A 102 1.87 13.35 -4.32
C THR A 102 0.87 12.48 -3.55
N HIS A 103 -0.38 12.91 -3.43
CA HIS A 103 -1.37 12.17 -2.64
C HIS A 103 -1.77 10.87 -3.34
N ARG A 104 -2.02 9.84 -2.53
CA ARG A 104 -2.50 8.54 -3.00
C ARG A 104 -3.87 8.22 -2.40
N ARG A 105 -4.69 7.49 -3.14
CA ARG A 105 -5.95 6.94 -2.66
C ARG A 105 -5.98 5.44 -2.95
N CYS A 106 -6.01 4.64 -1.89
CA CYS A 106 -6.07 3.20 -2.00
C CYS A 106 -7.46 2.78 -2.52
N ALA A 107 -7.48 1.99 -3.59
CA ALA A 107 -8.70 1.44 -4.17
C ALA A 107 -9.50 0.57 -3.19
N ASN A 108 -8.83 -0.02 -2.20
CA ASN A 108 -9.41 -0.94 -1.23
C ASN A 108 -9.89 -0.21 0.05
N CYS A 109 -9.51 1.06 0.23
CA CYS A 109 -9.80 1.83 1.45
C CYS A 109 -10.60 3.10 1.15
N LYS A 110 -11.35 3.17 0.04
CA LYS A 110 -11.99 4.40 -0.46
C LYS A 110 -12.83 5.14 0.59
N ASP A 111 -13.47 4.38 1.49
CA ASP A 111 -14.38 4.85 2.54
C ASP A 111 -13.76 4.77 3.96
N SER A 112 -12.48 4.41 4.06
CA SER A 112 -11.78 4.31 5.34
C SER A 112 -11.02 5.60 5.65
N LYS A 113 -10.84 5.91 6.94
CA LYS A 113 -9.92 6.96 7.41
C LYS A 113 -8.48 6.70 6.94
N HIS A 114 -8.16 5.47 6.56
CA HIS A 114 -6.89 5.06 5.99
C HIS A 114 -6.91 5.08 4.46
N ALA A 115 -7.69 5.93 3.78
CA ALA A 115 -7.68 5.96 2.31
C ALA A 115 -6.37 6.50 1.71
N ASN A 116 -5.60 7.28 2.47
CA ASN A 116 -4.48 8.11 1.99
C ASN A 116 -3.15 7.34 1.87
N HIS A 117 -3.14 6.20 1.18
CA HIS A 117 -1.92 5.44 0.92
C HIS A 117 -2.01 4.70 -0.42
N ALA A 118 -0.90 4.11 -0.89
CA ALA A 118 -0.90 3.25 -2.08
C ALA A 118 -1.58 1.90 -1.77
N ALA A 119 -2.28 1.24 -2.68
CA ALA A 119 -2.95 -0.02 -2.32
C ALA A 119 -2.00 -1.17 -1.93
N ASN A 120 -0.70 -1.08 -2.28
CA ASN A 120 0.36 -1.96 -1.80
C ASN A 120 1.09 -1.45 -0.53
N ASP A 121 0.64 -0.34 0.05
CA ASP A 121 1.23 0.23 1.26
C ASP A 121 1.01 -0.70 2.45
N HIS A 122 2.01 -0.78 3.32
CA HIS A 122 1.92 -1.58 4.53
C HIS A 122 0.89 -1.05 5.55
N GLN A 123 0.38 0.16 5.37
CA GLN A 123 -0.65 0.73 6.24
C GLN A 123 -2.09 0.42 5.80
N CYS A 124 -2.29 -0.32 4.70
CA CYS A 124 -3.62 -0.72 4.24
C CYS A 124 -4.32 -1.62 5.26
N PRO A 125 -5.45 -1.23 5.88
CA PRO A 125 -6.19 -2.12 6.77
C PRO A 125 -6.86 -3.27 6.00
N VAL A 126 -7.27 -3.02 4.75
CA VAL A 126 -7.74 -4.06 3.83
C VAL A 126 -6.51 -4.77 3.27
N ARG A 127 -5.89 -5.58 4.11
CA ARG A 127 -4.84 -6.53 3.76
C ARG A 127 -5.49 -7.90 3.63
N ILE A 128 -5.69 -8.34 2.39
CA ILE A 128 -6.05 -9.73 2.12
C ILE A 128 -4.85 -10.61 2.46
#